data_AF-A0A2P4YMU7-F1
#
_entry.id   AF-A0A2P4YMU7-F1
#
_cell.length_a   1.000
_cell.length_b   1.000
_cell.length_c   1.000
_cell.angle_alpha   90.00
_cell.angle_beta   90.00
_cell.angle_gamma   90.00
#
_symmetry.space_group_name_H-M   'P 1'
#
loop_
_entity.id
_entity.type
_entity.pdbx_description
1 polymer ?
#
loop_
_entity_poly.entity_id
_entity_poly.type
_entity_poly.pdbx_seq_one_letter_code
_entity_poly.pdbx_strand_id
1 'polypeptide(L)'
;MAQMTISWLAGGNFYPTRCLAGVSRSAFYDVIVAVMDALCECEDRRIHSPTESSSRIKEIVTGFMKISQDGNLTDCVGCLDGWLCQIRELSCVKVPDVAAFVLGHY
;
A
#
# COMPACT_ATOMS: atom_id res chain seq x y z
N MET A 1 -10.50 -11.96 15.82
CA MET A 1 -9.59 -10.79 15.82
C MET A 1 -8.76 -10.74 14.55
N ALA A 2 -7.85 -11.69 14.29
CA ALA A 2 -7.00 -11.68 13.09
C ALA A 2 -7.77 -11.54 11.76
N GLN A 3 -8.85 -12.30 11.55
CA GLN A 3 -9.69 -12.18 10.36
C GLN A 3 -10.33 -10.80 10.20
N MET A 4 -10.77 -10.18 11.31
CA MET A 4 -11.36 -8.84 11.32
C MET A 4 -10.33 -7.80 10.88
N THR A 5 -9.12 -7.89 11.44
CA THR A 5 -7.99 -7.04 11.09
C THR A 5 -7.58 -7.21 9.63
N ILE A 6 -7.45 -8.44 9.14
CA ILE A 6 -7.10 -8.70 7.73
C ILE A 6 -8.18 -8.15 6.80
N SER A 7 -9.47 -8.40 7.10
CA SER A 7 -10.57 -7.82 6.31
C SER A 7 -10.53 -6.29 6.33
N TRP A 8 -10.25 -5.66 7.46
CA TRP A 8 -10.12 -4.21 7.56
C TRP A 8 -8.94 -3.66 6.73
N LEU A 9 -7.76 -4.25 6.87
CA LEU A 9 -6.55 -3.86 6.13
C LEU A 9 -6.69 -4.11 4.62
N ALA A 10 -7.50 -5.09 4.21
CA ALA A 10 -7.84 -5.32 2.81
C ALA A 10 -8.92 -4.36 2.26
N GLY A 11 -9.31 -3.33 3.00
CA GLY A 11 -10.32 -2.34 2.59
C GLY A 11 -11.77 -2.73 2.89
N GLY A 12 -11.97 -3.72 3.77
CA GLY A 12 -13.30 -4.17 4.19
C GLY A 12 -14.07 -3.11 4.98
N ASN A 13 -15.39 -3.06 4.80
CA ASN A 13 -16.24 -2.07 5.46
C ASN A 13 -16.29 -2.28 6.99
N PHE A 14 -16.16 -1.20 7.74
CA PHE A 14 -16.21 -1.17 9.21
C PHE A 14 -17.42 -1.91 9.79
N TYR A 15 -18.64 -1.62 9.31
CA TYR A 15 -19.87 -2.13 9.93
C TYR A 15 -20.01 -3.65 9.82
N PRO A 16 -19.94 -4.25 8.61
CA PRO A 16 -20.00 -5.70 8.46
C PRO A 16 -18.84 -6.40 9.18
N THR A 17 -17.62 -5.88 9.05
CA THR A 17 -16.41 -6.48 9.62
C THR A 17 -16.49 -6.55 11.14
N ARG A 18 -16.93 -5.46 11.79
CA ARG A 18 -17.13 -5.43 13.24
C ARG A 18 -18.29 -6.33 13.70
N CYS A 19 -19.41 -6.32 12.98
CA CYS A 19 -20.58 -7.13 13.32
C CYS A 19 -20.27 -8.63 13.22
N LEU A 20 -19.58 -9.07 12.17
CA LEU A 20 -19.14 -10.46 12.00
C LEU A 20 -18.13 -10.88 13.08
N ALA A 21 -17.29 -9.95 13.52
CA ALA A 21 -16.35 -10.20 14.61
C ALA A 21 -16.99 -10.18 16.02
N GLY A 22 -18.23 -9.71 16.14
CA GLY A 22 -18.95 -9.66 17.42
C GLY A 22 -18.37 -8.69 18.45
N VAL A 23 -17.62 -7.66 18.02
CA VAL A 23 -16.93 -6.73 18.94
C VAL A 23 -17.63 -5.37 19.05
N SER A 24 -17.44 -4.67 20.17
CA SER A 24 -17.91 -3.30 20.33
C SER A 24 -17.15 -2.34 19.40
N ARG A 25 -17.65 -1.11 19.23
CA ARG A 25 -16.95 -0.08 18.45
C ARG A 25 -15.58 0.25 19.04
N SER A 26 -15.48 0.38 20.36
CA SER A 26 -14.20 0.65 21.04
C SER A 26 -13.21 -0.49 20.82
N ALA A 27 -13.64 -1.72 21.10
CA ALA A 27 -12.80 -2.91 20.94
C ALA A 27 -12.31 -3.10 19.50
N PHE A 28 -13.10 -2.68 18.49
CA PHE A 28 -12.63 -2.67 17.11
C PHE A 28 -11.40 -1.77 16.94
N TYR A 29 -11.49 -0.50 17.38
CA TYR A 29 -10.39 0.45 17.23
C TYR A 29 -9.19 0.08 18.10
N ASP A 30 -9.41 -0.41 19.32
CA ASP A 30 -8.33 -0.87 20.20
C ASP A 30 -7.48 -1.97 19.53
N VAL A 31 -8.15 -2.89 18.80
CA VAL A 31 -7.48 -3.95 18.04
C VAL A 31 -6.72 -3.40 16.85
N ILE A 32 -7.31 -2.46 16.10
CA ILE A 32 -6.62 -1.87 14.96
C ILE A 32 -5.37 -1.11 15.41
N VAL A 33 -5.45 -0.33 16.49
CA VAL A 33 -4.29 0.38 17.05
C VAL A 33 -3.21 -0.62 17.47
N ALA A 34 -3.56 -1.64 18.26
CA ALA A 34 -2.60 -2.65 18.70
C ALA A 34 -1.91 -3.39 17.53
N VAL A 35 -2.64 -3.64 16.43
CA VAL A 35 -2.06 -4.23 15.22
C VAL A 35 -1.12 -3.26 14.53
N MET A 36 -1.51 -1.99 14.37
CA MET A 36 -0.66 -0.99 13.72
C MET A 36 0.63 -0.76 14.51
N ASP A 37 0.56 -0.73 15.84
CA ASP A 37 1.72 -0.63 16.71
C ASP A 37 2.65 -1.84 16.51
N ALA A 38 2.10 -3.06 16.53
CA ALA A 38 2.88 -4.28 16.29
C ALA A 38 3.51 -4.34 14.90
N LEU A 39 2.83 -3.81 13.87
CA LEU A 39 3.39 -3.69 12.52
C LEU A 39 4.53 -2.66 12.47
N CYS A 40 4.40 -1.54 13.19
CA CYS A 40 5.43 -0.51 13.27
C CYS A 40 6.67 -0.97 14.06
N GLU A 41 6.48 -1.81 15.08
CA GLU A 41 7.56 -2.39 15.90
C GLU A 41 8.33 -3.51 15.18
N CYS A 42 7.77 -4.07 14.11
CA CYS A 42 8.42 -5.11 13.32
C CYS A 42 9.53 -4.50 12.43
N GLU A 43 10.79 -4.58 12.89
CA GLU A 43 11.96 -4.03 12.16
C GLU A 43 12.08 -4.58 10.74
N ASP A 44 11.80 -5.86 10.52
CA ASP A 44 11.84 -6.52 9.20
C ASP A 44 10.81 -5.96 8.20
N ARG A 45 9.75 -5.29 8.70
CA ARG A 45 8.66 -4.73 7.90
C ARG A 45 8.64 -3.21 7.92
N ARG A 46 9.65 -2.59 8.55
CA ARG A 46 9.75 -1.14 8.61
C ARG A 46 9.94 -0.61 7.19
N ILE A 47 9.05 0.32 6.81
CA ILE A 47 9.14 0.98 5.51
C ILE A 47 10.39 1.86 5.54
N HIS A 48 11.44 1.41 4.87
CA HIS A 48 12.62 2.23 4.65
C HIS A 48 12.41 3.01 3.35
N SER A 49 12.67 4.33 3.40
CA SER A 49 12.89 5.07 2.17
C SER A 49 13.97 4.37 1.35
N PRO A 50 13.86 4.31 0.01
CA PRO A 50 14.89 3.72 -0.82
C PRO A 50 16.23 4.40 -0.50
N THR A 51 17.08 3.68 0.23
CA THR A 51 18.46 4.10 0.56
C THR A 51 19.45 3.57 -0.47
N GLU A 52 18.91 2.81 -1.43
CA GLU A 52 19.62 2.25 -2.57
C GLU A 52 20.11 3.32 -3.54
N SER A 53 21.19 2.99 -4.24
CA SER A 53 21.75 3.85 -5.29
C SER A 53 20.73 4.19 -6.39
N SER A 54 20.87 5.36 -7.00
CA SER A 54 20.00 5.79 -8.11
C SER A 54 19.98 4.81 -9.30
N SER A 55 21.07 4.08 -9.52
CA SER A 55 21.16 2.98 -10.49
C SER A 55 20.26 1.81 -10.10
N ARG A 56 20.28 1.40 -8.83
CA ARG A 56 19.45 0.31 -8.33
C ARG A 56 17.97 0.65 -8.38
N ILE A 57 17.62 1.90 -8.06
CA ILE A 57 16.26 2.41 -8.20
C ILE A 57 15.77 2.29 -9.66
N LYS A 58 16.59 2.69 -10.64
CA LYS A 58 16.24 2.57 -12.07
C LYS A 58 16.03 1.13 -12.53
N GLU A 59 16.84 0.19 -12.06
CA GLU A 59 16.66 -1.23 -12.34
C GLU A 59 15.31 -1.75 -11.83
N ILE A 60 14.95 -1.36 -10.60
CA ILE A 60 13.68 -1.75 -9.97
C ILE A 60 12.50 -1.18 -10.74
N VAL A 61 12.51 0.12 -11.08
CA VAL A 61 11.48 0.75 -11.94
C VAL A 61 11.34 0.01 -13.27
N THR A 62 12.47 -0.32 -13.90
CA THR A 62 12.46 -1.05 -15.17
C THR A 62 11.88 -2.47 -15.00
N GLY A 63 12.15 -3.11 -13.88
CA GLY A 63 11.56 -4.41 -13.52
C GLY A 63 10.04 -4.33 -13.38
N PHE A 64 9.53 -3.35 -12.63
CA PHE A 64 8.10 -3.11 -12.48
C PHE A 64 7.42 -2.79 -13.83
N MET A 65 8.05 -1.99 -14.67
CA MET A 65 7.54 -1.69 -16.01
C MET A 65 7.40 -2.93 -16.89
N LYS A 66 8.34 -3.87 -16.83
CA LYS A 66 8.28 -5.11 -17.62
C LYS A 66 7.14 -6.04 -17.24
N ILE A 67 6.71 -6.02 -15.98
CA ILE A 67 5.62 -6.86 -15.47
C ILE A 67 4.28 -6.13 -15.48
N SER A 68 4.27 -4.82 -15.74
CA SER A 68 3.05 -4.03 -15.85
C SER A 68 2.33 -4.35 -17.16
N GLN A 69 1.05 -4.69 -17.06
CA GLN A 69 0.16 -4.60 -18.21
C GLN A 69 0.06 -3.12 -18.61
N ASP A 70 0.23 -2.82 -19.90
CA ASP A 70 0.14 -1.49 -20.51
C ASP A 70 1.06 -0.38 -19.95
N GLY A 71 2.07 -0.72 -19.13
CA GLY A 71 2.99 0.27 -18.56
C GLY A 71 2.41 1.13 -17.42
N ASN A 72 1.27 0.74 -16.87
CA ASN A 72 0.55 1.47 -15.81
C ASN A 72 1.33 1.59 -14.48
N LEU A 73 2.40 0.82 -14.27
CA LEU A 73 3.30 0.90 -13.11
C LEU A 73 4.58 1.71 -13.40
N THR A 74 4.45 2.83 -14.13
CA THR A 74 5.57 3.72 -14.44
C THR A 74 6.10 4.40 -13.18
N ASP A 75 7.44 4.48 -13.05
CA ASP A 75 8.16 5.08 -11.92
C ASP A 75 7.88 4.43 -10.54
N CYS A 76 7.35 3.20 -10.52
CA CYS A 76 7.14 2.43 -9.28
C CYS A 76 8.44 1.77 -8.80
N VAL A 77 8.80 1.98 -7.53
CA VAL A 77 10.02 1.38 -6.92
C VAL A 77 9.72 0.41 -5.78
N GLY A 78 8.45 0.17 -5.46
CA GLY A 78 8.07 -0.69 -4.34
C GLY A 78 6.56 -0.89 -4.22
N CYS A 79 6.18 -2.07 -3.73
CA CYS A 79 4.79 -2.45 -3.42
C CYS A 79 4.75 -2.96 -1.98
N LEU A 80 3.96 -2.32 -1.14
CA LEU A 80 3.78 -2.67 0.27
C LEU A 80 2.43 -3.35 0.43
N ASP A 81 2.35 -4.68 0.27
CA ASP A 81 1.16 -5.47 0.64
C ASP A 81 -0.19 -4.80 0.28
N GLY A 82 -0.32 -4.28 -0.96
CA GLY A 82 -1.50 -3.53 -1.44
C GLY A 82 -1.37 -2.00 -1.53
N TRP A 83 -0.28 -1.42 -1.02
CA TRP A 83 0.05 0.01 -1.11
C TRP A 83 1.01 0.26 -2.27
N LEU A 84 0.50 0.88 -3.34
CA LEU A 84 1.29 1.42 -4.43
C LEU A 84 1.86 2.77 -4.00
N CYS A 85 3.11 2.79 -3.55
CA CYS A 85 3.75 4.05 -3.20
C CYS A 85 4.15 4.75 -4.50
N GLN A 86 3.43 5.80 -4.87
CA GLN A 86 3.80 6.62 -6.01
C GLN A 86 5.12 7.34 -5.71
N ILE A 87 6.16 7.06 -6.51
CA ILE A 87 7.33 7.92 -6.57
C ILE A 87 7.16 8.81 -7.79
N ARG A 88 6.89 10.09 -7.47
CA ARG A 88 6.80 11.22 -8.40
C ARG A 88 5.45 11.38 -9.10
N GLU A 89 4.87 12.55 -8.91
CA GLU A 89 3.65 13.02 -9.57
C GLU A 89 3.85 12.99 -11.10
N LEU A 90 3.03 12.20 -11.79
CA LEU A 90 3.02 12.09 -13.25
C LEU A 90 2.52 13.42 -13.84
N SER A 91 3.39 14.17 -14.51
CA SER A 91 2.99 15.38 -15.23
C SER A 91 2.22 15.02 -16.51
N CYS A 92 1.18 15.79 -16.87
CA CYS A 92 0.43 15.68 -18.13
C CYS A 92 1.28 15.76 -19.41
N VAL A 93 2.55 16.16 -19.28
CA VAL A 93 3.55 16.18 -20.35
C VAL A 93 4.06 14.77 -20.70
N LYS A 94 3.99 13.82 -19.77
CA LYS A 94 4.59 12.48 -19.92
C LYS A 94 3.59 11.38 -20.27
N VAL A 95 2.31 11.55 -19.91
CA VAL A 95 1.26 10.54 -20.12
C VAL A 95 -0.05 11.22 -20.53
N PRO A 96 -0.76 10.66 -21.54
CA PRO A 96 -1.97 11.28 -22.10
C PRO A 96 -3.17 11.22 -21.15
N ASP A 97 -3.20 10.28 -20.21
CA ASP A 97 -4.24 10.17 -19.19
C ASP A 97 -3.62 9.88 -17.82
N VAL A 98 -3.54 10.90 -16.97
CA VAL A 98 -3.01 10.80 -15.60
C VAL A 98 -3.97 9.99 -14.70
N ALA A 99 -5.27 9.96 -15.02
CA ALA A 99 -6.29 9.28 -14.21
C ALA A 99 -6.32 7.75 -14.44
N ALA A 100 -5.74 7.26 -15.55
CA ALA A 100 -5.53 5.83 -15.81
C ALA A 100 -4.43 5.21 -14.93
N PHE A 101 -3.60 6.05 -14.28
CA PHE A 101 -2.56 5.59 -13.36
C PHE A 101 -3.12 5.52 -11.95
N VAL A 102 -3.04 4.33 -11.34
CA VAL A 102 -3.49 4.09 -9.97
C VAL A 102 -2.52 4.75 -9.01
N LEU A 103 -2.79 6.01 -8.70
CA LEU A 103 -2.40 6.64 -7.45
C LEU A 103 -3.16 5.91 -6.35
N GLY A 104 -2.46 5.06 -5.59
CA GLY A 104 -3.07 4.37 -4.46
C GLY A 104 -3.79 5.37 -3.57
N HIS A 105 -5.11 5.21 -3.42
CA HIS A 105 -5.89 5.94 -2.43
C HIS A 105 -5.38 5.56 -1.04
N TYR A 106 -5.07 6.57 -0.22
CA TYR A 106 -4.75 6.45 1.20
C TYR A 106 -5.89 5.79 1.99
#